data_AF-A0A1T0AT40-F1
#
_entry.id   AF-A0A1T0AT40-F1
#
_cell.length_a   1.000
_cell.length_b   1.000
_cell.length_c   1.000
_cell.angle_alpha   90.00
_cell.angle_beta   90.00
_cell.angle_gamma   90.00
#
_symmetry.space_group_name_H-M   'P 1'
#
loop_
_entity.id
_entity.type
_entity.pdbx_description
1 polymer ?
#
loop_
_entity_poly.entity_id
_entity_poly.type
_entity_poly.pdbx_seq_one_letter_code
_entity_poly.pdbx_strand_id
1 'polypeptide(L)' 'MYQYYLAEMGNGLQKLIRGVKDDWLSFAVYEPEKEDWDTQFGTFWADKILISDFDAYNEISEKEAIQFIKVH' A
#
# COMPACT_ATOMS: atom_id res chain seq x y z
N MET A 1 -8.04 -0.14 12.50
CA MET A 1 -6.98 -1.12 12.21
C MET A 1 -6.61 -0.95 10.75
N TYR A 2 -5.31 -0.93 10.42
CA TYR A 2 -4.89 -0.76 9.02
C TYR A 2 -5.15 -2.04 8.23
N GLN A 3 -5.57 -1.87 6.98
CA GLN A 3 -5.54 -2.90 5.95
C GLN A 3 -4.30 -2.67 5.09
N TYR A 4 -3.73 -3.76 4.59
CA TYR A 4 -2.50 -3.76 3.84
C TYR A 4 -2.75 -4.23 2.42
N TYR A 5 -2.10 -3.58 1.48
CA TYR A 5 -2.28 -3.84 0.07
C TYR A 5 -0.91 -3.89 -0.60
N LEU A 6 -0.73 -4.83 -1.52
CA LEU A 6 0.45 -4.92 -2.36
C LEU A 6 0.03 -4.61 -3.79
N ALA A 7 0.52 -3.49 -4.32
CA ALA A 7 0.20 -3.05 -5.67
C ALA A 7 1.36 -3.32 -6.62
N GLU A 8 1.04 -3.80 -7.82
CA GLU A 8 2.00 -4.05 -8.89
C GLU A 8 2.09 -2.81 -9.80
N MET A 9 3.27 -2.20 -9.85
CA MET A 9 3.54 -1.00 -10.65
C MET A 9 4.09 -1.32 -12.05
N GLY A 10 4.17 -2.60 -12.39
CA GLY A 10 4.83 -3.10 -13.61
C GLY A 10 6.34 -3.25 -13.44
N ASN A 11 6.98 -3.95 -14.40
CA ASN A 11 8.42 -4.27 -14.38
C ASN A 11 8.91 -4.99 -13.12
N GLY A 12 8.04 -5.76 -12.45
CA GLY A 12 8.35 -6.46 -11.20
C GLY A 12 8.44 -5.55 -9.97
N LEU A 13 8.10 -4.27 -10.10
CA LEU A 13 8.07 -3.34 -8.97
C LEU A 13 6.75 -3.49 -8.22
N GLN A 14 6.86 -3.63 -6.91
CA GLN A 14 5.72 -3.69 -6.00
C GLN A 14 5.80 -2.54 -5.01
N LYS A 15 4.64 -1.96 -4.70
CA LYS A 15 4.50 -0.97 -3.62
C LYS A 15 3.62 -1.57 -2.54
N LEU A 16 4.11 -1.52 -1.30
CA LEU A 16 3.32 -1.85 -0.13
C LEU A 16 2.57 -0.60 0.31
N ILE A 17 1.26 -0.72 0.46
CA ILE A 17 0.37 0.35 0.89
C ILE A 17 -0.35 -0.11 2.14
N ARG A 18 -0.62 0.82 3.07
CA ARG A 18 -1.54 0.60 4.18
C ARG A 18 -2.59 1.70 4.19
N GLY A 19 -3.78 1.40 4.70
CA GLY A 19 -4.85 2.39 4.86
C GLY A 19 -6.04 1.85 5.61
N VAL A 20 -6.94 2.73 6.02
CA VAL A 20 -8.24 2.37 6.61
C VAL A 20 -9.32 2.67 5.56
N LYS A 21 -10.15 1.67 5.21
CA LYS A 21 -11.17 1.78 4.14
C LYS A 21 -12.07 3.02 4.30
N ASP A 22 -12.43 3.38 5.53
CA ASP A 22 -13.30 4.52 5.82
C ASP A 22 -12.54 5.85 6.03
N ASP A 23 -11.21 5.86 5.91
CA ASP A 23 -10.39 7.06 6.07
C ASP A 23 -9.37 7.16 4.93
N TRP A 24 -9.78 7.89 3.89
CA TRP A 24 -8.97 8.15 2.69
C TRP A 24 -7.60 8.77 3.04
N LEU A 25 -7.55 9.66 4.03
CA LEU A 25 -6.31 10.38 4.39
C LEU A 25 -5.33 9.51 5.18
N SER A 26 -5.78 8.36 5.68
CA SER A 26 -4.93 7.41 6.42
C SER A 26 -4.01 6.57 5.53
N PHE A 27 -4.21 6.62 4.20
CA PHE A 27 -3.42 5.81 3.29
C PHE A 27 -1.97 6.28 3.21
N ALA A 28 -1.05 5.34 3.16
CA ALA A 28 0.37 5.60 3.06
C ALA A 28 1.08 4.49 2.30
N VAL A 29 2.16 4.84 1.62
CA VAL A 29 3.02 3.94 0.86
C VAL A 29 4.28 3.68 1.66
N TYR A 30 4.69 2.44 1.77
CA TYR A 30 5.96 2.11 2.39
C TYR A 30 7.13 2.48 1.48
N GLU A 31 8.10 3.21 2.02
CA GLU A 31 9.34 3.62 1.36
C GLU A 31 10.52 2.89 2.02
N PRO A 32 11.00 1.78 1.42
CA PRO A 32 12.06 0.95 2.02
C PRO A 32 13.36 1.72 2.30
N GLU A 33 13.73 2.67 1.42
CA GLU A 33 14.95 3.46 1.57
C GLU A 33 14.98 4.33 2.84
N LYS A 34 13.81 4.61 3.42
CA LYS A 34 13.66 5.43 4.64
C LYS A 34 13.12 4.63 5.82
N GLU A 35 12.77 3.36 5.60
CA GLU A 35 12.03 2.51 6.53
C GLU A 35 10.75 3.20 7.09
N ASP A 36 10.11 4.06 6.30
CA ASP A 36 9.00 4.90 6.74
C ASP A 36 7.81 4.81 5.78
N TRP A 37 6.67 5.34 6.21
CA TRP A 37 5.43 5.39 5.47
C TRP A 37 5.20 6.81 4.94
N ASP A 38 5.24 6.95 3.62
CA ASP A 38 4.96 8.20 2.95
C ASP A 38 3.46 8.38 2.70
N THR A 39 2.90 9.45 3.25
CA THR A 39 1.49 9.83 3.08
C THR A 39 1.28 10.72 1.86
N GLN A 40 2.34 11.24 1.22
CA GLN A 40 2.21 12.19 0.11
C GLN A 40 1.41 11.60 -1.07
N PHE A 41 1.59 10.31 -1.35
CA PHE A 41 0.84 9.57 -2.37
C PHE A 41 -0.34 8.77 -1.80
N GLY A 42 -0.70 8.95 -0.53
CA GLY A 42 -1.76 8.21 0.14
C GLY A 42 -3.12 8.32 -0.55
N THR A 43 -3.52 9.55 -0.89
CA THR A 43 -4.82 9.82 -1.55
C THR A 43 -4.90 9.21 -2.94
N PHE A 44 -3.81 9.20 -3.70
CA PHE A 44 -3.73 8.53 -5.01
C PHE A 44 -4.00 7.03 -4.86
N TRP A 45 -3.38 6.37 -3.88
CA TRP A 45 -3.54 4.94 -3.68
C TRP A 45 -4.91 4.55 -3.16
N ALA A 46 -5.48 5.35 -2.27
CA ALA A 46 -6.84 5.14 -1.82
C ALA A 46 -7.87 5.30 -2.94
N ASP A 47 -7.68 6.26 -3.86
CA ASP A 47 -8.52 6.36 -5.07
C ASP A 47 -8.43 5.08 -5.91
N LYS A 48 -7.19 4.60 -6.13
CA LYS A 48 -6.94 3.38 -6.90
C LYS A 48 -7.56 2.14 -6.26
N ILE A 49 -7.42 1.98 -4.95
CA ILE A 49 -7.80 0.76 -4.22
C ILE A 49 -9.30 0.76 -3.88
N LEU A 50 -9.90 1.91 -3.59
CA LEU A 50 -11.28 1.98 -3.08
C LEU A 50 -12.31 2.36 -4.15
N ILE A 51 -11.91 3.09 -5.19
CA ILE A 51 -12.84 3.73 -6.13
C ILE A 51 -12.62 3.26 -7.56
N SER A 52 -11.36 3.18 -8.02
CA SER A 52 -11.02 2.80 -9.39
C SER A 52 -11.21 1.30 -9.66
N ASP A 53 -11.46 0.93 -10.92
CA ASP A 53 -11.31 -0.45 -11.44
C ASP A 53 -9.82 -0.85 -11.58
N PHE A 54 -8.98 -0.48 -10.61
CA PHE A 54 -7.57 -0.81 -10.64
C PHE A 54 -7.39 -2.23 -10.09
N ASP A 55 -7.19 -3.22 -10.96
CA ASP A 55 -7.13 -4.62 -10.53
C ASP A 55 -5.71 -5.08 -10.13
N ALA A 56 -4.69 -4.24 -10.30
CA ALA A 56 -3.29 -4.57 -10.07
C ALA A 56 -2.88 -4.32 -8.59
N TYR A 57 -3.72 -4.72 -7.65
CA TYR A 57 -3.39 -4.80 -6.24
C TYR A 57 -4.01 -6.04 -5.60
N ASN A 58 -3.38 -6.52 -4.53
CA ASN A 58 -3.95 -7.55 -3.66
C ASN A 58 -4.02 -7.04 -2.23
N GLU A 59 -5.15 -7.27 -1.55
CA GLU A 59 -5.23 -7.12 -0.10
C GLU A 59 -4.44 -8.27 0.54
N ILE A 60 -3.51 -7.93 1.43
CA ILE A 60 -2.61 -8.89 2.10
C ILE A 60 -2.78 -8.81 3.60
N SER A 61 -2.37 -9.87 4.30
CA SER A 61 -2.35 -9.85 5.76
C SER A 61 -1.24 -8.94 6.32
N GLU A 62 -1.42 -8.47 7.55
CA GLU A 62 -0.37 -7.73 8.27
C GLU A 62 0.95 -8.54 8.36
N LYS A 63 0.83 -9.88 8.48
CA LYS A 63 1.99 -10.77 8.51
C LYS A 63 2.78 -10.73 7.19
N GLU A 64 2.09 -10.72 6.05
CA GLU A 64 2.72 -10.60 4.73
C GLU A 64 3.33 -9.21 4.53
N ALA A 65 2.66 -8.16 4.99
CA ALA A 65 3.21 -6.80 4.96
C ALA A 65 4.52 -6.69 5.77
N ILE A 66 4.56 -7.29 6.97
CA ILE A 66 5.77 -7.36 7.78
C ILE A 66 6.88 -8.16 7.08
N GLN A 67 6.53 -9.25 6.37
CA GLN A 67 7.51 -10.00 5.59
C GLN A 67 8.08 -9.16 4.44
N PHE A 68 7.24 -8.39 3.74
CA PHE A 68 7.68 -7.47 2.69
C PHE A 68 8.69 -6.45 3.21
N ILE A 69 8.40 -5.84 4.37
CA ILE A 69 9.25 -4.87 5.07
C ILE A 69 10.59 -5.49 5.49
N LYS A 70 10.63 -6.77 5.85
CA LYS A 70 11.87 -7.44 6.30
C LYS A 70 12.80 -7.87 5.16
N VAL A 71 12.28 -8.00 3.95
CA VAL A 71 13.02 -8.50 2.78
C VAL A 71 13.57 -7.35 1.93
N HIS A 72 12.99 -6.16 2.06
CA HIS A 72 13.50 -4.92 1.48
C HIS A 72 14.36 -4.15 2.49
#